data_AF-A0A0B7B0Z2-F1
#
_entry.id   AF-A0A0B7B0Z2-F1
#
_cell.length_a   1.000
_cell.length_b   1.000
_cell.length_c   1.000
_cell.angle_alpha   90.00
_cell.angle_beta   90.00
_cell.angle_gamma   90.00
#
_symmetry.space_group_name_H-M   'P 1'
#
loop_
_entity.id
_entity.type
_entity.pdbx_description
1 polymer ?
#
loop_
_entity_poly.entity_id
_entity_poly.type
_entity_poly.pdbx_seq_one_letter_code
_entity_poly.pdbx_strand_id
1 'polypeptide(L)'
;MLKAADDNNLQHILQLINEIWQNESPPQQWKDGIIFKLPKKGDLSDCNNWRGITLLSVPGKLFCSMLLERLKKSIDERLREEQA
;
A
#
# COMPACT_ATOMS: atom_id res chain seq x y z
N MET A 1 14.34 0.20 -0.95
CA MET A 1 14.17 0.16 -2.41
C MET A 1 13.80 1.53 -2.95
N LEU A 2 12.54 2.00 -2.89
CA LEU A 2 12.24 3.36 -3.44
C LEU A 2 12.90 4.53 -2.68
N LYS A 3 13.14 4.38 -1.36
CA LYS A 3 13.88 5.39 -0.57
C LYS A 3 15.35 5.55 -0.95
N ALA A 4 15.90 4.64 -1.75
CA ALA A 4 17.27 4.69 -2.23
C ALA A 4 17.33 5.05 -3.73
N ALA A 5 16.20 5.39 -4.34
CA ALA A 5 16.16 5.88 -5.71
C ALA A 5 16.78 7.28 -5.75
N ASP A 6 17.53 7.57 -6.82
CA ASP A 6 18.01 8.93 -7.11
C ASP A 6 16.85 9.86 -7.51
N ASP A 7 17.14 11.15 -7.54
CA ASP A 7 16.13 12.18 -7.83
C ASP A 7 15.47 11.99 -9.20
N ASN A 8 16.21 11.54 -10.21
CA ASN A 8 15.66 11.32 -11.54
C ASN A 8 14.62 10.18 -11.54
N ASN A 9 14.92 9.08 -10.87
CA ASN A 9 14.00 7.97 -10.70
C ASN A 9 12.79 8.36 -9.85
N LEU A 10 12.97 9.19 -8.82
CA LEU A 10 11.85 9.72 -8.04
C LEU A 10 10.93 10.62 -8.89
N GLN A 11 11.48 11.44 -9.78
CA GLN A 11 10.67 12.25 -10.71
C GLN A 11 9.86 11.37 -11.67
N HIS A 12 10.47 10.34 -12.25
CA HIS A 12 9.74 9.41 -13.11
C HIS A 12 8.61 8.68 -12.38
N ILE A 13 8.84 8.24 -11.13
CA ILE A 13 7.80 7.61 -10.31
C ILE A 13 6.66 8.59 -10.03
N LEU A 14 6.97 9.85 -9.70
CA LEU A 14 5.98 10.88 -9.46
C LEU A 14 5.14 11.16 -10.72
N GLN A 15 5.77 11.27 -11.88
CA GLN A 15 5.08 11.44 -13.16
C GLN A 15 4.11 10.29 -13.43
N LEU A 16 4.58 9.04 -13.31
CA LEU A 16 3.74 7.86 -13.47
C LEU A 16 2.54 7.85 -12.52
N ILE A 17 2.75 8.18 -11.24
CA ILE A 17 1.67 8.25 -10.24
C ILE A 17 0.65 9.33 -10.62
N ASN A 18 1.11 10.49 -11.08
CA ASN A 18 0.21 11.57 -11.50
C ASN A 18 -0.60 11.18 -12.74
N GLU A 19 0.01 10.53 -13.72
CA GLU A 19 -0.70 10.01 -14.90
C GLU A 19 -1.78 8.99 -14.50
N ILE A 20 -1.45 8.06 -13.61
CA ILE A 20 -2.41 7.08 -13.09
C ILE A 20 -3.55 7.76 -12.34
N TRP A 21 -3.25 8.81 -11.56
CA TRP A 21 -4.27 9.60 -10.86
C TRP A 21 -5.21 10.31 -11.83
N GLN A 22 -4.68 10.97 -12.86
CA GLN A 22 -5.49 11.72 -13.84
C GLN A 22 -6.35 10.79 -14.72
N ASN A 23 -5.80 9.63 -15.10
CA ASN A 23 -6.48 8.69 -16.00
C ASN A 23 -7.30 7.63 -15.25
N GLU A 24 -7.27 7.62 -13.91
CA GLU A 24 -7.96 6.65 -13.04
C GLU A 24 -7.69 5.17 -13.39
N SER A 25 -6.54 4.88 -13.99
CA SER A 25 -6.24 3.57 -14.57
C SER A 25 -4.95 2.99 -13.98
N PRO A 26 -4.97 2.46 -12.75
CA PRO A 26 -3.81 1.81 -12.15
C PRO A 26 -3.50 0.47 -12.86
N PRO A 27 -2.21 0.11 -13.00
CA PRO A 27 -1.80 -1.19 -13.53
C PRO A 27 -2.45 -2.35 -12.78
N GLN A 28 -2.78 -3.44 -13.48
CA GLN A 28 -3.38 -4.63 -12.85
C GLN A 28 -2.50 -5.19 -11.71
N GLN A 29 -1.19 -5.20 -11.91
CA GLN A 29 -0.20 -5.63 -10.91
C GLN A 29 -0.26 -4.85 -9.58
N TRP A 30 -0.82 -3.64 -9.57
CA TRP A 30 -0.99 -2.86 -8.34
C TRP A 30 -2.25 -3.26 -7.57
N LYS A 31 -3.24 -3.81 -8.28
CA LYS A 31 -4.50 -4.33 -7.72
C LYS A 31 -4.36 -5.77 -7.26
N ASP A 32 -3.42 -6.51 -7.85
CA ASP A 32 -3.14 -7.89 -7.47
C ASP A 32 -2.33 -7.98 -6.17
N GLY A 33 -2.62 -9.00 -5.37
CA GLY A 33 -1.92 -9.29 -4.13
C GLY A 33 -1.45 -10.74 -4.06
N ILE A 34 -0.28 -10.96 -3.47
CA ILE A 34 0.26 -12.31 -3.24
C ILE A 34 -0.04 -12.70 -1.80
N ILE A 35 -0.74 -13.83 -1.60
CA ILE A 35 -0.98 -14.36 -0.26
C ILE A 35 0.28 -15.07 0.22
N PHE A 36 0.85 -14.58 1.32
CA PHE A 36 2.00 -15.15 2.00
C PHE A 36 1.60 -15.69 3.37
N LYS A 37 2.19 -16.81 3.79
CA LYS A 37 1.92 -17.42 5.10
C LYS A 37 2.92 -16.90 6.13
N LEU A 38 2.43 -16.18 7.13
CA LEU A 38 3.23 -15.71 8.27
C LEU A 38 3.02 -16.66 9.46
N PRO A 39 4.10 -17.18 10.09
CA PRO A 39 3.96 -18.07 11.24
C PRO A 39 3.39 -17.33 12.45
N LYS A 40 2.47 -17.97 13.18
CA LYS A 40 2.03 -17.58 14.54
C LYS A 40 2.76 -18.43 15.57
N LYS A 41 2.70 -18.03 16.84
CA LYS A 41 3.21 -18.83 17.96
C LYS A 41 2.44 -20.15 18.05
N GLY A 42 3.14 -21.27 18.20
CA GLY A 42 2.57 -22.61 18.30
C GLY A 42 3.36 -23.63 17.48
N ASP A 43 2.80 -24.83 17.34
CA ASP A 43 3.35 -25.87 16.46
C ASP A 43 3.09 -25.50 15.00
N LEU A 44 4.15 -25.40 14.19
CA LEU A 44 4.05 -25.05 12.77
C LEU A 44 3.52 -26.18 11.89
N SER A 45 3.41 -27.40 12.43
CA SER A 45 2.74 -28.52 11.76
C SER A 45 1.21 -28.34 11.71
N ASP A 46 0.64 -27.57 12.65
CA ASP A 46 -0.78 -27.20 12.66
C ASP A 46 -1.04 -26.00 11.73
N CYS A 47 -1.88 -26.23 10.71
CA CYS A 47 -2.31 -25.21 9.75
C CYS A 47 -2.93 -23.96 10.41
N ASN A 48 -3.55 -24.08 11.59
CA ASN A 48 -4.17 -22.95 12.30
C ASN A 48 -3.13 -21.94 12.83
N ASN A 49 -1.89 -22.39 13.03
CA ASN A 49 -0.77 -21.57 13.50
C ASN A 49 -0.10 -20.77 12.37
N TRP A 50 -0.78 -20.61 11.23
CA TRP A 50 -0.37 -19.73 10.15
C TRP A 50 -1.38 -18.58 9.98
N ARG A 51 -0.87 -17.39 9.64
CA ARG A 51 -1.67 -16.21 9.27
C ARG A 51 -1.40 -15.89 7.82
N GLY A 52 -2.44 -15.88 6.98
CA GLY A 52 -2.33 -15.30 5.65
C GLY A 52 -2.12 -13.79 5.75
N ILE A 53 -1.14 -13.26 5.03
CA ILE A 53 -0.97 -11.82 4.78
C ILE A 53 -0.97 -11.59 3.28
N THR A 54 -1.48 -10.46 2.83
CA THR A 54 -1.45 -10.07 1.42
C THR A 54 -0.30 -9.11 1.18
N LEU A 55 0.65 -9.51 0.33
CA LEU A 55 1.73 -8.66 -0.14
C LEU A 55 1.29 -7.93 -1.40
N LEU A 56 1.29 -6.60 -1.33
CA LEU A 56 1.00 -5.71 -2.45
C LEU A 56 2.28 -5.16 -3.07
N SER A 57 2.21 -4.76 -4.35
CA SER A 57 3.30 -4.08 -5.03
C SER A 57 3.76 -2.84 -4.27
N VAL A 58 5.08 -2.59 -4.27
CA VAL A 58 5.66 -1.40 -3.63
C VAL A 58 5.11 -0.09 -4.21
N PRO A 59 5.06 0.12 -5.54
CA PRO A 59 4.50 1.35 -6.10
C PRO A 59 2.98 1.48 -5.87
N GLY A 60 2.22 0.37 -5.88
CA GLY A 60 0.80 0.40 -5.52
C GLY A 60 0.57 0.83 -4.07
N LYS A 61 1.38 0.33 -3.12
CA LYS A 61 1.34 0.81 -1.73
C LYS A 61 1.69 2.29 -1.61
N LEU A 62 2.70 2.76 -2.35
CA LEU A 62 3.07 4.19 -2.36
C LEU A 62 1.89 5.04 -2.84
N PHE A 63 1.22 4.65 -3.93
CA PHE A 63 0.03 5.32 -4.42
C PHE A 63 -1.09 5.35 -3.37
N CYS A 64 -1.43 4.20 -2.78
CA CYS A 64 -2.44 4.13 -1.72
C CYS A 64 -2.08 5.00 -0.50
N SER A 65 -0.80 5.06 -0.10
CA SER A 65 -0.36 5.95 0.98
C SER A 65 -0.56 7.42 0.64
N MET A 66 -0.25 7.84 -0.60
CA MET A 66 -0.51 9.22 -1.03
C MET A 66 -2.01 9.56 -1.03
N LEU A 67 -2.85 8.62 -1.46
CA LEU A 67 -4.31 8.79 -1.39
C LEU A 67 -4.79 8.90 0.04
N LEU A 68 -4.31 8.03 0.93
CA LEU A 68 -4.65 8.04 2.33
C LEU A 68 -4.28 9.39 2.98
N GLU A 69 -3.08 9.91 2.72
CA GLU A 69 -2.66 11.21 3.26
C GLU A 69 -3.51 12.38 2.73
N ARG A 70 -3.99 12.31 1.48
CA ARG A 70 -4.95 13.30 0.95
C ARG A 70 -6.31 13.18 1.63
N LEU A 71 -6.79 11.96 1.83
CA LEU A 71 -8.08 11.69 2.47
C LEU A 71 -8.08 12.06 3.95
N LYS A 72 -7.02 11.73 4.69
CA LYS A 72 -6.88 12.09 6.12
C LYS A 72 -7.13 13.57 6.36
N LYS A 73 -6.52 14.45 5.55
CA LYS A 73 -6.77 15.91 5.65
C LYS A 73 -8.25 16.29 5.61
N SER A 74 -9.07 15.56 4.87
CA SER A 74 -10.52 15.79 4.77
C SER A 74 -11.36 15.04 5.81
N ILE A 75 -10.84 13.92 6.32
CA ILE A 75 -11.55 13.03 7.23
C ILE A 75 -11.28 13.42 8.69
N ASP A 76 -10.07 13.89 9.01
CA ASP A 76 -9.66 14.30 10.37
C ASP A 76 -10.54 15.44 10.90
N GLU A 77 -11.00 16.35 10.04
CA GLU A 77 -11.96 17.41 10.40
C GLU A 77 -13.36 16.87 10.77
N ARG A 78 -13.66 15.61 10.44
CA ARG A 78 -14.98 14.97 10.57
C ARG A 78 -14.96 13.76 11.50
N LEU A 79 -13.79 13.34 11.97
CA LEU A 79 -13.63 12.22 12.89
C LEU A 79 -14.05 12.66 14.29
N ARG A 80 -14.82 11.80 14.96
CA ARG A 80 -15.11 11.97 16.39
C ARG A 80 -13.87 11.60 17.20
N GLU A 81 -13.71 12.18 18.38
CA GLU A 81 -12.53 11.94 19.24
C GLU A 81 -12.32 10.46 19.56
N GLU A 82 -13.38 9.64 19.64
CA GLU A 82 -13.25 8.20 19.92
C GLU A 82 -12.74 7.38 18.71
N GLN A 83 -12.64 8.01 17.54
CA GLN A 83 -12.17 7.40 16.29
C GLN A 83 -10.83 7.99 15.81
N ALA A 84 -10.28 8.96 16.55
CA ALA A 84 -8.99 9.60 16.28
C ALA A 84 -7.80 8.74 16.73
#